data_AF-D8RHY9-F1
#
_entry.id   AF-D8RHY9-F1
#
_cell.length_a   1.000
_cell.length_b   1.000
_cell.length_c   1.000
_cell.angle_alpha   90.00
_cell.angle_beta   90.00
_cell.angle_gamma   90.00
#
_symmetry.space_group_name_H-M   'P 1'
#
loop_
_entity.id
_entity.type
_entity.pdbx_description
1 polymer ?
#
loop_
_entity_poly.entity_id
_entity_poly.type
_entity_poly.pdbx_seq_one_letter_code
_entity_poly.pdbx_strand_id
1 'polypeptide(L)'
;VAERRLRPLWDAIESRQYKSALKLASALQSKHPDAPYVVVLKALVLERLGKPDEALALCRQAKDMQPIDDMTLKALQLVYHRL
;
A
#
# COMPACT_ATOMS: atom_id res chain seq x y z
N VAL A 1 15.00 -6.20 -6.57
CA VAL A 1 14.21 -6.70 -7.73
C VAL A 1 12.74 -6.26 -7.71
N ALA A 2 12.10 -6.03 -6.55
CA ALA A 2 10.70 -5.62 -6.45
C ALA A 2 10.39 -4.20 -7.00
N GLU A 3 11.33 -3.27 -6.91
CA GLU A 3 11.15 -1.84 -7.25
C GLU A 3 10.66 -1.56 -8.68
N ARG A 4 11.11 -2.32 -9.69
CA ARG A 4 10.70 -2.11 -11.08
C ARG A 4 9.20 -2.35 -11.29
N ARG A 5 8.60 -3.27 -10.55
CA ARG A 5 7.17 -3.59 -10.66
C ARG A 5 6.28 -2.57 -9.94
N LEU A 6 6.87 -1.83 -8.99
CA LEU A 6 6.18 -0.82 -8.21
C LEU A 6 6.14 0.56 -8.87
N ARG A 7 7.03 0.85 -9.82
CA ARG A 7 7.02 2.10 -10.59
C ARG A 7 5.63 2.57 -11.04
N PRO A 8 4.82 1.74 -11.73
CA PRO A 8 3.50 2.20 -12.19
C PRO A 8 2.55 2.54 -11.03
N LEU A 9 2.68 1.87 -9.88
CA LEU A 9 1.88 2.18 -8.70
C LEU A 9 2.32 3.51 -8.07
N TRP A 10 3.63 3.72 -7.93
CA TRP A 10 4.18 4.98 -7.44
C TRP A 10 3.82 6.15 -8.35
N ASP A 11 4.00 6.00 -9.65
CA ASP A 11 3.65 7.01 -10.65
C ASP A 11 2.16 7.41 -10.57
N ALA A 12 1.27 6.42 -10.40
CA ALA A 12 -0.15 6.67 -10.20
C ALA A 12 -0.46 7.39 -8.87
N ILE A 13 0.28 7.08 -7.79
CA ILE A 13 0.16 7.77 -6.50
C ILE A 13 0.64 9.22 -6.61
N GLU A 14 1.81 9.45 -7.23
CA GLU A 14 2.40 10.78 -7.43
C GLU A 14 1.53 11.65 -8.35
N SER A 15 0.97 11.06 -9.40
CA SER A 15 0.01 11.69 -10.31
C SER A 15 -1.38 11.89 -9.70
N ARG A 16 -1.59 11.56 -8.41
CA ARG A 16 -2.89 11.59 -7.71
C ARG A 16 -4.00 10.78 -8.37
N GLN A 17 -3.65 9.81 -9.21
CA GLN A 17 -4.59 8.91 -9.88
C GLN A 17 -4.95 7.73 -8.97
N TYR A 18 -5.57 8.02 -7.82
CA TYR A 18 -5.77 7.03 -6.76
C TYR A 18 -6.65 5.83 -7.17
N LYS A 19 -7.64 6.03 -8.07
CA LYS A 19 -8.45 4.91 -8.62
C LYS A 19 -7.60 3.94 -9.44
N SER A 20 -6.70 4.46 -10.27
CA SER A 20 -5.76 3.66 -11.06
C SER A 20 -4.73 2.97 -10.15
N ALA A 21 -4.19 3.70 -9.17
CA ALA A 21 -3.28 3.17 -8.17
C ALA A 21 -3.91 2.00 -7.39
N LEU A 22 -5.18 2.10 -7.01
CA LEU A 22 -5.88 1.04 -6.28
C LEU A 22 -6.02 -0.24 -7.11
N LYS A 23 -6.29 -0.09 -8.41
CA LYS A 23 -6.37 -1.22 -9.35
C LYS A 23 -5.00 -1.90 -9.51
N LEU A 24 -3.94 -1.11 -9.64
CA LEU A 24 -2.55 -1.61 -9.72
C LEU A 24 -2.13 -2.32 -8.44
N ALA A 25 -2.41 -1.73 -7.27
CA ALA A 25 -2.12 -2.34 -5.98
C ALA A 25 -2.85 -3.67 -5.79
N SER A 26 -4.13 -3.74 -6.18
CA SER A 26 -4.91 -4.98 -6.10
C SER A 26 -4.37 -6.06 -7.05
N ALA A 27 -3.99 -5.69 -8.28
CA ALA A 27 -3.36 -6.62 -9.22
C ALA A 27 -1.99 -7.13 -8.73
N LEU A 28 -1.21 -6.28 -8.07
CA LEU A 28 0.06 -6.67 -7.43
C LEU A 28 -0.18 -7.59 -6.23
N GLN A 29 -1.22 -7.33 -5.44
CA GLN A 29 -1.56 -8.13 -4.26
C GLN A 29 -1.95 -9.55 -4.67
N SER A 30 -2.70 -9.71 -5.76
CA SER A 30 -3.04 -11.03 -6.30
C SER A 30 -1.81 -11.82 -6.79
N LYS A 31 -0.77 -11.13 -7.26
CA LYS A 31 0.49 -11.78 -7.70
C LYS A 31 1.44 -12.06 -6.56
N HIS A 32 1.36 -11.25 -5.51
CA HIS A 32 2.26 -11.26 -4.37
C HIS A 32 1.43 -11.10 -3.07
N PRO A 33 0.66 -12.12 -2.67
CA PRO A 33 -0.19 -12.05 -1.49
C PRO A 33 0.62 -11.90 -0.19
N ASP A 34 1.82 -12.49 -0.12
CA ASP A 34 2.77 -12.39 1.00
C ASP A 34 3.67 -11.15 0.94
N ALA A 35 3.30 -10.13 0.17
CA ALA A 35 4.08 -8.90 0.07
C ALA A 35 3.46 -7.79 0.93
N PRO A 36 3.94 -7.57 2.17
CA PRO A 36 3.35 -6.59 3.06
C PRO A 36 3.48 -5.16 2.50
N TYR A 37 4.51 -4.88 1.68
CA TYR A 37 4.67 -3.59 0.99
C TYR A 37 3.48 -3.26 0.05
N VAL A 38 2.89 -4.24 -0.63
CA VAL A 38 1.75 -4.00 -1.53
C VAL A 38 0.51 -3.62 -0.73
N VAL A 39 0.32 -4.29 0.41
CA VAL A 39 -0.78 -4.06 1.33
C VAL A 39 -0.71 -2.65 1.90
N VAL A 40 0.48 -2.19 2.30
CA VAL A 40 0.68 -0.83 2.82
C VAL A 40 0.49 0.23 1.74
N LEU A 41 0.97 0.02 0.51
CA LEU A 41 0.72 0.95 -0.59
C LEU A 41 -0.77 1.05 -0.94
N LYS A 42 -1.49 -0.07 -0.87
CA LYS A 42 -2.95 -0.09 -1.04
C LYS A 42 -3.65 0.70 0.08
N ALA A 43 -3.22 0.54 1.32
CA ALA A 43 -3.72 1.31 2.46
C ALA A 43 -3.49 2.82 2.27
N LEU A 44 -2.30 3.22 1.82
CA LEU A 44 -1.98 4.62 1.52
C LEU A 44 -2.91 5.20 0.44
N VAL A 45 -3.18 4.44 -0.63
CA VAL A 45 -4.11 4.86 -1.70
C VAL A 45 -5.54 5.01 -1.17
N LEU A 46 -5.99 4.10 -0.28
CA LEU A 46 -7.32 4.16 0.32
C LEU A 46 -7.49 5.34 1.28
N GLU A 47 -6.46 5.67 2.07
CA GLU A 47 -6.42 6.90 2.87
C GLU A 47 -6.64 8.12 1.98
N ARG A 48 -5.91 8.21 0.86
CA ARG A 48 -6.06 9.31 -0.12
C ARG A 48 -7.42 9.36 -0.82
N LEU A 49 -8.13 8.23 -0.89
CA LEU A 49 -9.49 8.16 -1.43
C LEU A 49 -10.57 8.52 -0.41
N GLY A 50 -10.20 8.84 0.84
CA GLY A 50 -11.16 9.12 1.91
C GLY A 50 -11.81 7.87 2.49
N LYS A 51 -11.12 6.71 2.41
CA LYS A 51 -11.55 5.42 2.98
C LYS A 51 -10.61 4.99 4.12
N PRO A 52 -10.56 5.76 5.23
CA PRO A 52 -9.63 5.50 6.32
C PRO A 52 -9.85 4.14 7.00
N ASP A 53 -11.10 3.70 7.15
CA ASP A 53 -11.41 2.40 7.79
C ASP A 53 -10.81 1.20 7.03
N GLU A 54 -10.93 1.20 5.70
CA GLU A 54 -10.33 0.16 4.85
C GLU A 54 -8.80 0.23 4.89
N ALA A 55 -8.22 1.44 4.91
CA ALA A 55 -6.78 1.63 5.03
C ALA A 55 -6.25 1.07 6.37
N LEU A 56 -6.95 1.33 7.46
CA LEU A 56 -6.57 0.89 8.81
C LEU A 56 -6.65 -0.64 8.94
N ALA A 57 -7.67 -1.26 8.35
CA ALA A 57 -7.78 -2.72 8.29
C ALA A 57 -6.59 -3.35 7.53
N LEU A 58 -6.20 -2.78 6.39
CA LEU A 58 -5.03 -3.26 5.64
C LEU A 58 -3.71 -3.02 6.38
N CYS A 59 -3.55 -1.89 7.08
CA CYS A 59 -2.37 -1.64 7.90
C CYS A 59 -2.22 -2.67 9.02
N ARG A 60 -3.33 -3.07 9.65
CA ARG A 60 -3.33 -4.17 10.64
C ARG A 60 -2.92 -5.50 10.00
N GLN A 61 -3.46 -5.79 8.82
CA GLN A 61 -3.10 -7.00 8.08
C GLN A 61 -1.60 -7.02 7.71
N ALA A 62 -1.06 -5.90 7.25
CA ALA A 62 0.36 -5.76 6.92
C ALA A 62 1.27 -5.90 8.14
N LYS A 63 0.79 -5.51 9.33
CA LYS A 63 1.52 -5.68 10.59
C LYS A 63 1.62 -7.14 11.03
N ASP A 64 0.64 -7.95 10.66
CA ASP A 64 0.61 -9.39 10.94
C ASP A 64 1.49 -10.19 9.95
N MET A 65 1.71 -9.66 8.74
CA MET A 65 2.59 -10.22 7.73
C MET A 65 4.07 -9.97 8.06
N GLN A 66 4.67 -10.88 8.81
CA GLN A 66 6.12 -10.93 9.06
C GLN A 66 6.84 -11.74 7.96
N PRO A 67 8.07 -11.35 7.56
CA PRO A 67 8.86 -10.22 8.05
C PRO A 67 8.45 -8.88 7.39
N ILE A 68 8.48 -7.81 8.20
CA ILE A 68 8.20 -6.44 7.74
C ILE A 68 9.54 -5.75 7.43
N ASP A 69 9.80 -5.46 6.17
CA ASP A 69 10.96 -4.65 5.76
C ASP A 69 10.85 -3.18 6.22
N ASP A 70 11.98 -2.51 6.43
CA ASP A 70 12.09 -1.09 6.84
C ASP A 70 11.22 -0.12 6.02
N MET A 71 11.13 -0.35 4.71
CA MET A 71 10.32 0.48 3.81
C MET A 71 8.82 0.34 4.09
N THR A 72 8.37 -0.89 4.36
CA THR A 72 6.99 -1.21 4.73
C THR A 72 6.65 -0.60 6.09
N LEU A 73 7.59 -0.66 7.05
CA LEU A 73 7.43 -0.06 8.37
C LEU A 73 7.26 1.47 8.31
N LYS A 74 8.11 2.16 7.54
CA LYS A 74 8.01 3.62 7.33
C LYS A 74 6.69 4.01 6.68
N ALA A 75 6.26 3.27 5.65
CA ALA A 75 5.00 3.54 4.98
C ALA A 75 3.79 3.29 5.91
N LEU A 76 3.85 2.28 6.77
CA LEU A 76 2.87 2.04 7.83
C LEU A 76 2.77 3.22 8.78
N GLN A 77 3.90 3.70 9.31
CA GLN A 77 3.94 4.86 10.22
C GLN A 77 3.32 6.10 9.58
N LEU A 78 3.58 6.33 8.29
CA LEU A 78 3.03 7.47 7.56
C LEU A 78 1.52 7.40 7.40
N VAL A 79 0.95 6.21 7.18
CA VAL A 79 -0.50 6.01 7.12
C VAL A 79 -1.13 6.18 8.50
N TYR A 80 -0.56 5.56 9.54
CA TYR A 80 -1.03 5.69 10.92
C TYR A 80 -1.01 7.13 11.44
N HIS A 81 -0.05 7.95 11.03
CA HIS A 81 0.01 9.36 11.43
C HIS A 81 -1.06 10.26 10.80
N ARG A 82 -1.72 9.80 9.72
CA ARG A 82 -2.75 10.59 9.01
C ARG A 82 -4.18 10.18 9.34
N LEU A 83 -4.34 9.06 10.04
CA LEU A 83 -5.61 8.53 10.55
C LEU A 83 -5.84 9.07 11.97
#